data_AF-A0A961WML2-F1
#
_entry.id   AF-A0A961WML2-F1
#
_cell.length_a   1.000
_cell.length_b   1.000
_cell.length_c   1.000
_cell.angle_alpha   90.00
_cell.angle_beta   90.00
_cell.angle_gamma   90.00
#
_symmetry.space_group_name_H-M   'P 1'
#
loop_
_entity.id
_entity.type
_entity.pdbx_description
1 polymer ?
#
loop_
_entity_poly.entity_id
_entity_poly.type
_entity_poly.pdbx_seq_one_letter_code
_entity_poly.pdbx_strand_id
1 'polypeptide(L)'
;MSQKPNPNQDFDFDVESALDEALDMDFDLDAEDEAAAPVVEAGMDPADEDIEIDGDLTGAIDELEAQISAAAQEIADESANGTNGSKPATAQSDATATAAAAATAAAAAAAIAKKDGERDAELTPRAPAHAVAAEPAPKASPAAIAAANDDRQRDHKALLKAMNRRSSTAIYWGIAFLCVLWILGAAAIGHMLFAPEIWQISSAREFFTTPYTIGLTIGVVVPCMLFWAFAVMVRRAQDMRVAAQNMTEIAFRLAEPENLATDRVATVGQAVRREVQAIGEGIERTLARAVELETLVHSEVNELERAYSDNEVRIRTLVDGLGSERESVISHAERVRSSITGAHEQLKEELSLSADIIRTNVLNAATQLSTQINSSGETLVDRINESGSAIFRSIDDRTNNITAHISTSGEAFASLLDTRIASLKEHTDTATGLLGQTLDERTRTLVERLNESTSTLSHALEERTGALGALVEERGSRLISLLGDTTGTMNTEFETRLAAIQSTLAERGQELIGEFETRAQALDTGTQRLNEALEARARQINESLLERTREIAGAFTTGREEVSAVIEQGKARIGEDLATLVTSTSSML
;
A
#
# COMPACT_ATOMS: atom_id res chain seq x y z
N MET A 1 -28.96 0.75 -9.88
CA MET A 1 -27.64 1.40 -9.86
C MET A 1 -26.80 0.69 -8.81
N SER A 2 -25.97 -0.26 -9.24
CA SER A 2 -24.97 -0.93 -8.39
C SER A 2 -23.60 -0.52 -8.90
N GLN A 3 -22.81 0.13 -8.05
CA GLN A 3 -21.48 0.64 -8.33
C GLN A 3 -20.46 -0.41 -7.87
N LYS A 4 -19.50 -0.72 -8.75
CA LYS A 4 -18.46 -1.74 -8.56
C LYS A 4 -17.26 -1.11 -7.81
N PRO A 5 -16.58 -1.80 -6.87
CA PRO A 5 -15.45 -1.24 -6.16
C PRO A 5 -14.16 -1.27 -7.00
N ASN A 6 -13.28 -0.30 -6.73
CA ASN A 6 -12.01 -0.02 -7.42
C ASN A 6 -10.86 -0.69 -6.66
N PRO A 7 -9.98 -1.51 -7.29
CA PRO A 7 -8.99 -2.34 -6.58
C PRO A 7 -7.68 -1.64 -6.17
N ASN A 8 -7.57 -0.31 -6.29
CA ASN A 8 -6.30 0.42 -6.13
C ASN A 8 -6.11 1.11 -4.77
N GLN A 9 -6.96 0.85 -3.76
CA GLN A 9 -6.83 1.52 -2.44
C GLN A 9 -6.17 0.68 -1.34
N ASP A 10 -6.05 -0.65 -1.49
CA ASP A 10 -5.41 -1.50 -0.48
C ASP A 10 -3.88 -1.57 -0.61
N PHE A 11 -3.31 -1.23 -1.77
CA PHE A 11 -1.85 -1.32 -1.98
C PHE A 11 -1.04 -0.19 -1.33
N ASP A 12 -1.64 0.99 -1.10
CA ASP A 12 -0.91 2.14 -0.52
C ASP A 12 -0.66 1.96 0.98
N PHE A 13 -1.56 1.26 1.69
CA PHE A 13 -1.49 1.11 3.15
C PHE A 13 -0.45 0.09 3.59
N ASP A 14 -0.28 -1.00 2.81
CA ASP A 14 0.72 -2.03 3.10
C ASP A 14 2.15 -1.55 2.81
N VAL A 15 2.32 -0.63 1.85
CA VAL A 15 3.63 -0.03 1.52
C VAL A 15 4.05 1.00 2.57
N GLU A 16 3.10 1.79 3.07
CA GLU A 16 3.37 2.80 4.11
C GLU A 16 3.72 2.12 5.46
N SER A 17 3.04 1.02 5.80
CA SER A 17 3.36 0.25 7.01
C SER A 17 4.70 -0.49 6.92
N ALA A 18 5.11 -0.94 5.73
CA ALA A 18 6.40 -1.59 5.53
C ALA A 18 7.59 -0.60 5.54
N LEU A 19 7.34 0.67 5.23
CA LEU A 19 8.36 1.73 5.27
C LEU A 19 8.64 2.22 6.70
N ASP A 20 7.61 2.28 7.55
CA ASP A 20 7.74 2.70 8.95
C ASP A 20 8.50 1.66 9.79
N GLU A 21 8.35 0.37 9.46
CA GLU A 21 9.06 -0.73 10.14
C GLU A 21 10.53 -0.86 9.71
N ALA A 22 10.91 -0.30 8.55
CA ALA A 22 12.30 -0.27 8.10
C ALA A 22 13.13 0.89 8.69
N LEU A 23 12.47 1.88 9.32
CA LEU A 23 13.12 3.08 9.84
C LEU A 23 13.43 3.03 11.35
N ASP A 24 12.97 2.00 12.06
CA ASP A 24 13.15 1.82 13.51
C ASP A 24 14.32 0.87 13.87
N MET A 25 15.26 0.66 12.94
CA MET A 25 16.52 -0.05 13.25
C MET A 25 17.48 0.89 14.01
N ASP A 26 17.43 0.74 15.32
CA ASP A 26 18.39 1.11 16.36
C ASP A 26 19.83 1.34 15.84
N PHE A 27 20.27 2.59 15.81
CA PHE A 27 21.65 2.98 15.52
C PHE A 27 22.29 3.52 16.81
N ASP A 28 22.72 2.60 17.66
CA ASP A 28 23.52 2.88 18.84
C ASP A 28 24.95 2.38 18.55
N LEU A 29 25.95 3.24 18.73
CA LEU A 29 27.33 2.94 19.15
C LEU A 29 28.25 4.16 18.94
N ASP A 30 28.32 4.95 20.02
CA ASP A 30 29.50 5.48 20.71
C ASP A 30 30.72 6.02 19.93
N ALA A 31 31.01 7.28 20.29
CA ALA A 31 32.23 8.01 20.05
C ALA A 31 33.37 7.55 20.98
N GLU A 32 34.59 7.44 20.45
CA GLU A 32 35.80 7.67 21.24
C GLU A 32 36.81 8.54 20.47
N ASP A 33 37.36 9.45 21.26
CA ASP A 33 38.26 10.56 20.97
C ASP A 33 39.69 10.12 21.31
N GLU A 34 40.66 10.21 20.39
CA GLU A 34 42.06 10.27 20.81
C GLU A 34 42.97 11.03 19.83
N ALA A 35 43.89 11.76 20.44
CA ALA A 35 44.56 12.94 19.92
C ALA A 35 45.98 12.69 19.36
N ALA A 36 46.41 13.67 18.56
CA ALA A 36 47.78 14.20 18.43
C ALA A 36 48.92 13.35 17.81
N ALA A 37 49.54 13.94 16.79
CA ALA A 37 50.68 13.51 15.97
C ALA A 37 52.03 13.38 16.74
N PRO A 38 53.14 12.85 16.17
CA PRO A 38 53.86 13.51 15.05
C PRO A 38 54.54 12.61 14.00
N VAL A 39 54.84 13.26 12.87
CA VAL A 39 55.66 12.84 11.73
C VAL A 39 57.09 12.43 12.13
N VAL A 40 57.56 11.27 11.64
CA VAL A 40 58.99 10.93 11.52
C VAL A 40 59.25 10.19 10.20
N GLU A 41 60.07 10.80 9.35
CA GLU A 41 60.77 10.20 8.21
C GLU A 41 61.72 9.08 8.67
N ALA A 42 61.64 7.90 8.04
CA ALA A 42 62.79 7.00 7.88
C ALA A 42 62.52 6.05 6.71
N GLY A 43 63.37 6.11 5.68
CA GLY A 43 63.32 5.18 4.56
C GLY A 43 63.88 3.79 4.92
N MET A 44 63.35 2.75 4.28
CA MET A 44 64.02 1.47 4.02
C MET A 44 63.25 0.67 2.94
N ASP A 45 64.01 0.15 1.98
CA ASP A 45 63.78 -0.84 0.90
C ASP A 45 62.39 -1.43 0.55
N PRO A 46 62.13 -1.71 -0.76
CA PRO A 46 60.94 -2.45 -1.20
C PRO A 46 61.23 -3.96 -1.30
N ALA A 47 60.53 -4.76 -0.51
CA ALA A 47 60.42 -6.19 -0.75
C ALA A 47 59.08 -6.72 -0.23
N ASP A 48 58.29 -7.25 -1.16
CA ASP A 48 57.26 -8.29 -1.00
C ASP A 48 56.27 -8.14 0.16
N GLU A 49 55.15 -7.47 -0.11
CA GLU A 49 53.88 -7.73 0.58
C GLU A 49 52.81 -8.07 -0.46
N ASP A 50 52.43 -9.36 -0.48
CA ASP A 50 51.24 -9.86 -1.14
C ASP A 50 50.00 -9.19 -0.54
N ILE A 51 49.37 -8.29 -1.30
CA ILE A 51 48.07 -7.72 -0.95
C ILE A 51 47.00 -8.75 -1.30
N GLU A 52 46.43 -9.40 -0.29
CA GLU A 52 45.13 -10.08 -0.40
C GLU A 52 44.07 -9.04 -0.80
N ILE A 53 43.64 -9.10 -2.07
CA ILE A 53 42.50 -8.33 -2.56
C ILE A 53 41.24 -9.11 -2.16
N ASP A 54 40.45 -8.45 -1.31
CA ASP A 54 39.20 -8.90 -0.72
C ASP A 54 38.18 -9.36 -1.78
N GLY A 55 37.48 -10.46 -1.50
CA GLY A 55 36.64 -11.23 -2.43
C GLY A 55 35.30 -10.59 -2.84
N ASP A 56 35.12 -9.31 -2.56
CA ASP A 56 33.85 -8.58 -2.73
C ASP A 56 33.66 -8.04 -4.16
N LEU A 57 34.76 -7.75 -4.89
CA LEU A 57 34.66 -7.21 -6.25
C LEU A 57 34.29 -8.28 -7.30
N THR A 58 34.61 -9.54 -7.04
CA THR A 58 34.28 -10.67 -7.93
C THR A 58 32.79 -11.02 -7.90
N GLY A 59 32.14 -10.91 -6.74
CA GLY A 59 30.69 -11.16 -6.63
C GLY A 59 29.86 -10.11 -7.36
N ALA A 60 30.28 -8.85 -7.34
CA ALA A 60 29.61 -7.75 -8.03
C ALA A 60 29.69 -7.86 -9.57
N ILE A 61 30.76 -8.45 -10.11
CA ILE A 61 30.92 -8.66 -11.55
C ILE A 61 30.07 -9.84 -12.03
N ASP A 62 29.99 -10.93 -11.25
CA ASP A 62 29.15 -12.08 -11.58
C ASP A 62 27.64 -11.74 -11.53
N GLU A 63 27.22 -10.90 -10.56
CA GLU A 63 25.85 -10.39 -10.46
C GLU A 63 25.49 -9.46 -11.65
N LEU A 64 26.43 -8.63 -12.09
CA LEU A 64 26.25 -7.77 -13.27
C LEU A 64 26.14 -8.57 -14.57
N GLU A 65 26.93 -9.63 -14.73
CA GLU A 65 26.89 -10.51 -15.90
C GLU A 65 25.59 -11.34 -15.96
N ALA A 66 25.07 -11.74 -14.79
CA ALA A 66 23.76 -12.37 -14.67
C ALA A 66 22.61 -11.43 -15.04
N GLN A 67 22.65 -10.15 -14.60
CA GLN A 67 21.63 -9.15 -14.95
C GLN A 67 21.64 -8.79 -16.44
N ILE A 68 22.81 -8.70 -17.07
CA ILE A 68 22.94 -8.44 -18.51
C ILE A 68 22.38 -9.62 -19.33
N SER A 69 22.63 -10.86 -18.89
CA SER A 69 22.11 -12.06 -19.54
C SER A 69 20.59 -12.18 -19.41
N ALA A 70 20.03 -11.84 -18.24
CA ALA A 70 18.59 -11.81 -18.01
C ALA A 70 17.88 -10.74 -18.88
N ALA A 71 18.44 -9.54 -18.96
CA ALA A 71 17.90 -8.45 -19.80
C ALA A 71 17.99 -8.77 -21.31
N ALA A 72 19.05 -9.46 -21.75
CA ALA A 72 19.18 -9.90 -23.13
C ALA A 72 18.17 -10.99 -23.51
N GLN A 73 17.79 -11.83 -22.55
CA GLN A 73 16.82 -12.90 -22.74
C GLN A 73 15.37 -12.38 -22.78
N GLU A 74 15.05 -11.36 -21.98
CA GLU A 74 13.75 -10.68 -21.98
C GLU A 74 13.46 -9.97 -23.32
N ILE A 75 14.48 -9.32 -23.92
CA ILE A 75 14.37 -8.68 -25.24
C ILE A 75 14.22 -9.72 -26.37
N ALA A 76 14.86 -10.90 -26.23
CA ALA A 76 14.73 -11.98 -27.20
C ALA A 76 13.31 -12.58 -27.20
N ASP A 77 12.71 -12.75 -26.02
CA ASP A 77 11.34 -13.26 -25.85
C ASP A 77 10.27 -12.24 -26.29
N GLU A 78 10.52 -10.93 -26.11
CA GLU A 78 9.62 -9.87 -26.59
C GLU A 78 9.60 -9.77 -28.13
N SER A 79 10.71 -10.10 -28.81
CA SER A 79 10.76 -10.17 -30.28
C SER A 79 10.07 -11.41 -30.86
N ALA A 80 9.94 -12.49 -30.08
CA ALA A 80 9.38 -13.77 -30.52
C ALA A 80 7.84 -13.84 -30.39
N ASN A 81 7.22 -12.98 -29.57
CA ASN A 81 5.77 -13.04 -29.31
C ASN A 81 4.94 -11.94 -30.02
N GLY A 82 5.57 -11.14 -30.89
CA GLY A 82 4.95 -10.06 -31.65
C GLY A 82 4.24 -10.47 -32.94
N THR A 83 3.44 -11.54 -32.97
CA THR A 83 2.52 -11.83 -34.09
C THR A 83 1.20 -12.42 -33.63
N ASN A 84 0.24 -11.56 -33.27
CA ASN A 84 -1.15 -11.71 -33.71
C ASN A 84 -2.04 -10.56 -33.22
N GLY A 85 -2.62 -9.80 -34.17
CA GLY A 85 -3.82 -9.03 -33.86
C GLY A 85 -4.12 -7.80 -34.72
N SER A 86 -4.37 -7.94 -36.03
CA SER A 86 -5.52 -7.23 -36.65
C SER A 86 -5.74 -7.64 -38.12
N LYS A 87 -7.01 -7.88 -38.41
CA LYS A 87 -7.65 -8.47 -39.60
C LYS A 87 -7.74 -7.46 -40.77
N PRO A 88 -7.75 -7.89 -42.04
CA PRO A 88 -7.81 -6.98 -43.20
C PRO A 88 -9.26 -6.65 -43.60
N ALA A 89 -9.52 -5.37 -43.89
CA ALA A 89 -10.72 -4.92 -44.57
C ALA A 89 -10.46 -3.69 -45.46
N THR A 90 -10.61 -3.93 -46.77
CA THR A 90 -11.26 -3.07 -47.80
C THR A 90 -10.78 -1.63 -48.10
N ALA A 91 -10.33 -1.49 -49.35
CA ALA A 91 -10.82 -0.57 -50.39
C ALA A 91 -10.19 0.84 -50.59
N GLN A 92 -9.87 1.05 -51.89
CA GLN A 92 -9.99 2.29 -52.69
C GLN A 92 -8.98 3.42 -52.43
N SER A 93 -8.02 3.60 -53.34
CA SER A 93 -8.09 4.44 -54.55
C SER A 93 -7.86 5.92 -54.24
N ASP A 94 -6.68 6.42 -54.58
CA ASP A 94 -6.59 7.48 -55.58
C ASP A 94 -5.19 7.56 -56.17
N ALA A 95 -5.16 7.48 -57.49
CA ALA A 95 -4.01 7.70 -58.32
C ALA A 95 -4.08 9.14 -58.83
N THR A 96 -3.04 9.94 -58.61
CA THR A 96 -2.60 10.99 -59.55
C THR A 96 -1.25 11.56 -59.11
N ALA A 97 -0.18 11.09 -59.76
CA ALA A 97 0.99 11.90 -60.12
C ALA A 97 1.91 11.02 -60.99
N THR A 98 1.48 10.87 -62.23
CA THR A 98 2.21 10.24 -63.31
C THR A 98 3.45 11.05 -63.71
N ALA A 99 4.42 10.30 -64.22
CA ALA A 99 5.38 10.71 -65.26
C ALA A 99 6.70 11.38 -64.81
N ALA A 100 7.71 10.56 -64.55
CA ALA A 100 9.00 10.66 -65.24
C ALA A 100 9.84 9.39 -65.03
N ALA A 101 10.50 8.95 -66.10
CA ALA A 101 11.65 8.05 -66.12
C ALA A 101 11.42 6.52 -65.95
N ALA A 102 10.71 5.91 -66.90
CA ALA A 102 10.93 4.51 -67.26
C ALA A 102 10.55 4.24 -68.73
N ALA A 103 11.23 4.90 -69.67
CA ALA A 103 11.20 4.54 -71.10
C ALA A 103 12.33 5.24 -71.88
N THR A 104 13.56 4.72 -71.84
CA THR A 104 14.58 4.95 -72.89
C THR A 104 15.74 3.96 -72.70
N ALA A 105 15.49 2.69 -73.01
CA ALA A 105 16.55 1.68 -73.14
C ALA A 105 16.25 0.75 -74.34
N ALA A 106 16.05 1.35 -75.52
CA ALA A 106 16.14 0.69 -76.83
C ALA A 106 15.91 1.73 -77.94
N ALA A 107 16.98 2.35 -78.43
CA ALA A 107 17.16 2.97 -79.76
C ALA A 107 18.04 4.24 -79.70
N ALA A 108 19.37 4.07 -79.66
CA ALA A 108 20.32 5.09 -80.10
C ALA A 108 21.71 4.46 -80.32
N ALA A 109 21.80 3.54 -81.29
CA ALA A 109 23.06 3.08 -81.86
C ALA A 109 22.98 3.24 -83.38
N ALA A 110 23.86 4.11 -83.91
CA ALA A 110 24.16 4.45 -85.31
C ALA A 110 23.67 5.83 -85.83
N ALA A 111 24.62 6.54 -86.44
CA ALA A 111 24.63 7.92 -86.97
C ALA A 111 24.72 9.01 -85.88
N ILE A 112 25.86 9.64 -85.64
CA ILE A 112 26.57 10.52 -86.58
C ILE A 112 28.09 10.36 -86.46
N ALA A 113 28.72 10.02 -87.58
CA ALA A 113 30.10 10.36 -87.88
C ALA A 113 30.11 11.25 -89.13
N LYS A 114 31.00 12.25 -89.12
CA LYS A 114 31.51 13.13 -90.20
C LYS A 114 30.92 14.54 -90.39
N LYS A 115 31.79 15.52 -90.10
CA LYS A 115 32.31 16.62 -90.95
C LYS A 115 33.50 17.25 -90.21
N ASP A 116 34.65 17.65 -90.75
CA ASP A 116 35.24 17.86 -92.10
C ASP A 116 36.78 17.67 -91.93
N GLY A 117 37.57 17.09 -92.85
CA GLY A 117 38.14 17.67 -94.09
C GLY A 117 39.64 18.01 -93.87
N GLU A 118 40.63 17.87 -94.75
CA GLU A 118 40.74 17.53 -96.18
C GLU A 118 42.23 17.54 -96.60
N ARG A 119 42.50 17.19 -97.88
CA ARG A 119 43.73 17.28 -98.74
C ARG A 119 44.42 15.94 -99.03
N ASP A 120 44.68 15.49 -100.27
CA ASP A 120 44.49 15.96 -101.67
C ASP A 120 44.47 14.66 -102.54
N ALA A 121 43.56 14.45 -103.51
CA ALA A 121 43.71 14.68 -104.98
C ALA A 121 45.08 14.24 -105.54
N GLU A 122 45.29 13.54 -106.66
CA GLU A 122 44.57 13.19 -107.89
C GLU A 122 45.48 12.17 -108.63
N LEU A 123 45.02 11.25 -109.47
CA LEU A 123 45.11 11.40 -110.94
C LEU A 123 44.45 10.22 -111.66
N THR A 124 43.64 10.59 -112.63
CA THR A 124 42.89 9.82 -113.64
C THR A 124 43.73 9.77 -114.96
N PRO A 125 43.22 9.47 -116.18
CA PRO A 125 42.35 8.38 -116.69
C PRO A 125 42.74 7.79 -118.10
N ARG A 126 42.13 6.63 -118.43
CA ARG A 126 41.42 6.21 -119.69
C ARG A 126 42.11 6.06 -121.07
N ALA A 127 42.25 4.78 -121.48
CA ALA A 127 41.84 4.05 -122.73
C ALA A 127 42.32 4.52 -124.15
N PRO A 128 42.48 3.63 -125.18
CA PRO A 128 41.39 2.84 -125.77
C PRO A 128 41.74 1.41 -126.30
N ALA A 129 40.73 0.77 -126.90
CA ALA A 129 40.51 -0.63 -127.26
C ALA A 129 41.44 -1.30 -128.32
N HIS A 130 41.65 -2.63 -128.22
CA HIS A 130 41.04 -3.67 -129.08
C HIS A 130 41.49 -5.11 -128.72
N ALA A 131 40.51 -6.04 -128.65
CA ALA A 131 40.53 -7.49 -128.95
C ALA A 131 41.44 -8.42 -128.11
N VAL A 132 41.01 -9.56 -127.53
CA VAL A 132 40.16 -10.67 -128.02
C VAL A 132 39.50 -11.43 -126.84
N ALA A 133 38.30 -11.95 -127.10
CA ALA A 133 37.45 -12.99 -126.44
C ALA A 133 38.07 -13.92 -125.37
N ALA A 134 37.37 -14.46 -124.35
CA ALA A 134 36.02 -15.03 -124.32
C ALA A 134 35.47 -15.22 -122.87
N GLU A 135 34.15 -15.37 -122.75
CA GLU A 135 33.30 -15.65 -121.58
C GLU A 135 32.92 -17.18 -121.52
N PRO A 136 31.96 -17.71 -120.71
CA PRO A 136 32.05 -18.24 -119.32
C PRO A 136 31.60 -19.73 -119.07
N ALA A 137 31.95 -20.29 -117.88
CA ALA A 137 31.30 -21.36 -117.04
C ALA A 137 30.96 -22.78 -117.65
N PRO A 138 30.48 -23.84 -116.93
CA PRO A 138 30.31 -24.20 -115.49
C PRO A 138 30.70 -25.68 -115.08
N LYS A 139 30.36 -26.07 -113.83
CA LYS A 139 30.47 -27.35 -113.06
C LYS A 139 30.43 -28.72 -113.81
N ALA A 140 31.27 -29.68 -113.38
CA ALA A 140 30.95 -31.05 -112.89
C ALA A 140 32.21 -31.97 -112.83
N SER A 141 32.30 -32.83 -111.81
CA SER A 141 33.39 -33.80 -111.58
C SER A 141 33.56 -34.84 -112.70
N PRO A 142 34.77 -35.44 -112.82
CA PRO A 142 34.89 -36.81 -113.28
C PRO A 142 35.59 -37.72 -112.26
N ALA A 143 35.13 -38.97 -112.23
CA ALA A 143 35.79 -40.11 -111.62
C ALA A 143 36.93 -40.64 -112.51
N ALA A 144 37.76 -41.50 -111.91
CA ALA A 144 38.82 -42.35 -112.48
C ALA A 144 40.20 -41.65 -112.58
N ILE A 145 41.33 -42.27 -112.23
CA ILE A 145 41.70 -43.69 -112.27
C ILE A 145 42.65 -44.01 -111.11
N ALA A 146 42.38 -45.11 -110.40
CA ALA A 146 43.30 -45.74 -109.47
C ALA A 146 44.31 -46.61 -110.24
N ALA A 147 45.59 -46.56 -109.87
CA ALA A 147 46.63 -47.40 -110.44
C ALA A 147 46.43 -48.88 -110.01
N ALA A 148 46.47 -49.79 -110.99
CA ALA A 148 46.05 -51.19 -110.89
C ALA A 148 47.02 -52.14 -110.16
N ASN A 149 47.69 -51.68 -109.10
CA ASN A 149 48.52 -52.54 -108.24
C ASN A 149 48.34 -52.22 -106.75
N ASP A 150 47.16 -51.71 -106.39
CA ASP A 150 46.84 -51.26 -105.04
C ASP A 150 45.90 -52.21 -104.28
N ASP A 151 45.84 -53.46 -104.75
CA ASP A 151 45.08 -54.53 -104.11
C ASP A 151 45.71 -54.95 -102.77
N ARG A 152 46.99 -54.64 -102.55
CA ARG A 152 47.70 -54.89 -101.28
C ARG A 152 47.53 -53.77 -100.24
N GLN A 153 47.24 -52.53 -100.64
CA GLN A 153 47.00 -51.45 -99.68
C GLN A 153 45.53 -51.33 -99.26
N ARG A 154 44.57 -51.79 -100.08
CA ARG A 154 43.16 -51.85 -99.67
C ARG A 154 42.93 -52.82 -98.52
N ASP A 155 43.62 -53.97 -98.52
CA ASP A 155 43.62 -54.90 -97.39
C ASP A 155 44.39 -54.34 -96.18
N HIS A 156 45.49 -53.63 -96.39
CA HIS A 156 46.26 -53.05 -95.28
C HIS A 156 45.52 -51.87 -94.60
N LYS A 157 44.79 -51.05 -95.36
CA LYS A 157 43.90 -50.01 -94.80
C LYS A 157 42.67 -50.61 -94.13
N ALA A 158 42.14 -51.74 -94.61
CA ALA A 158 41.07 -52.46 -93.93
C ALA A 158 41.56 -53.09 -92.61
N LEU A 159 42.76 -53.67 -92.58
CA LEU A 159 43.42 -54.19 -91.40
C LEU A 159 43.76 -53.09 -90.38
N LEU A 160 44.33 -51.96 -90.82
CA LEU A 160 44.61 -50.82 -89.93
C LEU A 160 43.32 -50.19 -89.37
N LYS A 161 42.23 -50.15 -90.15
CA LYS A 161 40.92 -49.68 -89.68
C LYS A 161 40.25 -50.68 -88.73
N ALA A 162 40.50 -51.98 -88.88
CA ALA A 162 40.10 -53.01 -87.93
C ALA A 162 40.89 -52.90 -86.62
N MET A 163 42.17 -52.55 -86.68
CA MET A 163 43.04 -52.36 -85.51
C MET A 163 42.80 -51.02 -84.78
N ASN A 164 42.34 -49.97 -85.47
CA ASN A 164 42.21 -48.62 -84.90
C ASN A 164 40.80 -48.28 -84.36
N ARG A 165 39.93 -49.27 -84.17
CA ARG A 165 38.63 -49.05 -83.54
C ARG A 165 38.80 -48.98 -82.02
N ARG A 166 39.11 -47.78 -81.52
CA ARG A 166 39.26 -47.51 -80.08
C ARG A 166 38.00 -47.92 -79.31
N SER A 167 38.20 -48.66 -78.21
CA SER A 167 37.12 -49.09 -77.33
C SER A 167 36.42 -47.90 -76.67
N SER A 168 35.09 -47.90 -76.75
CA SER A 168 34.23 -46.77 -76.35
C SER A 168 34.42 -46.39 -74.88
N THR A 169 34.61 -45.10 -74.61
CA THR A 169 34.71 -44.51 -73.26
C THR A 169 33.37 -44.44 -72.51
N ALA A 170 32.26 -44.86 -73.15
CA ALA A 170 30.92 -44.84 -72.56
C ALA A 170 30.80 -45.64 -71.25
N ILE A 171 31.62 -46.68 -71.08
CA ILE A 171 31.65 -47.49 -69.85
C ILE A 171 32.00 -46.63 -68.63
N TYR A 172 32.96 -45.70 -68.73
CA TYR A 172 33.35 -44.84 -67.61
C TYR A 172 32.25 -43.84 -67.22
N TRP A 173 31.52 -43.33 -68.20
CA TRP A 173 30.36 -42.46 -67.95
C TRP A 173 29.21 -43.22 -67.27
N GLY A 174 28.96 -44.47 -67.67
CA GLY A 174 27.96 -45.33 -67.02
C GLY A 174 28.29 -45.63 -65.55
N ILE A 175 29.54 -45.97 -65.24
CA ILE A 175 29.97 -46.19 -63.85
C ILE A 175 29.96 -44.90 -63.03
N ALA A 176 30.34 -43.75 -63.60
CA ALA A 176 30.26 -42.47 -62.91
C ALA A 176 28.82 -42.17 -62.45
N PHE A 177 27.84 -42.40 -63.33
CA PHE A 177 26.43 -42.26 -62.98
C PHE A 177 25.99 -43.27 -61.90
N LEU A 178 26.42 -44.52 -61.99
CA LEU A 178 26.09 -45.55 -60.99
C LEU A 178 26.67 -45.23 -59.61
N CYS A 179 27.89 -44.68 -59.53
CA CYS A 179 28.48 -44.23 -58.27
C CYS A 179 27.69 -43.09 -57.65
N VAL A 180 27.26 -42.10 -58.45
CA VAL A 180 26.42 -40.99 -57.97
C VAL A 180 25.08 -41.52 -57.44
N LEU A 181 24.45 -42.43 -58.17
CA LEU A 181 23.21 -43.09 -57.74
C LEU A 181 23.39 -43.87 -56.42
N TRP A 182 24.52 -44.55 -56.26
CA TRP A 182 24.84 -45.32 -55.04
C TRP A 182 25.12 -44.42 -53.84
N ILE A 183 25.85 -43.32 -54.01
CA ILE A 183 26.12 -42.34 -52.96
C ILE A 183 24.80 -41.73 -52.46
N LEU A 184 23.90 -41.37 -53.37
CA LEU A 184 22.56 -40.86 -53.02
C LEU A 184 21.73 -41.91 -52.28
N GLY A 185 21.75 -43.17 -52.73
CA GLY A 185 21.07 -44.28 -52.04
C GLY A 185 21.63 -44.55 -50.64
N ALA A 186 22.94 -44.56 -50.48
CA ALA A 186 23.60 -44.78 -49.20
C ALA A 186 23.39 -43.60 -48.22
N ALA A 187 23.34 -42.36 -48.72
CA ALA A 187 22.97 -41.21 -47.92
C ALA A 187 21.49 -41.28 -47.47
N ALA A 188 20.58 -41.72 -48.34
CA ALA A 188 19.17 -41.90 -48.00
C ALA A 188 18.95 -43.02 -46.96
N ILE A 189 19.64 -44.16 -47.12
CA ILE A 189 19.61 -45.26 -46.14
C ILE A 189 20.24 -44.82 -44.81
N GLY A 190 21.38 -44.13 -44.85
CA GLY A 190 22.05 -43.58 -43.67
C GLY A 190 21.16 -42.60 -42.91
N HIS A 191 20.46 -41.73 -43.64
CA HIS A 191 19.46 -40.84 -43.07
C HIS A 191 18.29 -41.63 -42.44
N MET A 192 17.79 -42.70 -43.07
CA MET A 192 16.68 -43.50 -42.50
C MET A 192 17.09 -44.32 -41.27
N LEU A 193 18.34 -44.80 -41.20
CA LEU A 193 18.77 -45.70 -40.13
C LEU A 193 19.29 -44.96 -38.88
N PHE A 194 19.76 -43.72 -39.03
CA PHE A 194 20.49 -42.98 -37.98
C PHE A 194 20.07 -41.50 -37.85
N ALA A 195 18.81 -41.20 -38.18
CA ALA A 195 18.29 -39.85 -38.44
C ALA A 195 18.45 -38.78 -37.33
N PRO A 196 18.43 -39.10 -36.02
CA PRO A 196 18.68 -38.06 -35.01
C PRO A 196 20.17 -37.79 -34.79
N GLU A 197 21.05 -38.79 -34.96
CA GLU A 197 22.43 -38.76 -34.47
C GLU A 197 23.43 -38.23 -35.50
N ILE A 198 23.28 -38.56 -36.79
CA ILE A 198 24.23 -38.11 -37.84
C ILE A 198 24.24 -36.57 -37.98
N TRP A 199 23.10 -35.92 -37.77
CA TRP A 199 22.97 -34.47 -37.93
C TRP A 199 23.41 -33.66 -36.71
N GLN A 200 23.66 -34.30 -35.56
CA GLN A 200 24.14 -33.64 -34.34
C GLN A 200 25.67 -33.57 -34.28
N ILE A 201 26.37 -34.24 -35.19
CA ILE A 201 27.84 -34.24 -35.26
C ILE A 201 28.29 -32.89 -35.82
N SER A 202 28.74 -32.01 -34.94
CA SER A 202 29.18 -30.65 -35.30
C SER A 202 30.70 -30.49 -35.38
N SER A 203 31.48 -31.52 -35.00
CA SER A 203 32.95 -31.49 -35.09
C SER A 203 33.53 -32.59 -35.99
N ALA A 204 34.58 -32.25 -36.74
CA ALA A 204 35.30 -33.20 -37.59
C ALA A 204 35.94 -34.35 -36.78
N ARG A 205 36.31 -34.09 -35.52
CA ARG A 205 36.87 -35.11 -34.62
C ARG A 205 35.80 -36.14 -34.26
N GLU A 206 34.60 -35.68 -33.96
CA GLU A 206 33.46 -36.52 -33.59
C GLU A 206 32.95 -37.39 -34.75
N PHE A 207 33.09 -36.91 -35.99
CA PHE A 207 32.82 -37.69 -37.20
C PHE A 207 33.76 -38.91 -37.36
N PHE A 208 35.03 -38.82 -36.94
CA PHE A 208 35.98 -39.94 -37.05
C PHE A 208 36.07 -40.81 -35.80
N THR A 209 35.44 -40.42 -34.69
CA THR A 209 35.41 -41.22 -33.45
C THR A 209 34.12 -42.02 -33.27
N THR A 210 33.07 -41.69 -34.02
CA THR A 210 31.78 -42.38 -33.97
C THR A 210 31.80 -43.65 -34.84
N PRO A 211 31.59 -44.86 -34.29
CA PRO A 211 31.74 -46.10 -35.07
C PRO A 211 30.78 -46.24 -36.26
N TYR A 212 29.58 -45.66 -36.18
CA TYR A 212 28.55 -45.78 -37.22
C TYR A 212 28.84 -44.90 -38.45
N THR A 213 29.45 -43.73 -38.31
CA THR A 213 29.87 -42.86 -39.43
C THR A 213 31.06 -43.44 -40.18
N ILE A 214 32.01 -44.06 -39.46
CA ILE A 214 33.09 -44.84 -40.07
C ILE A 214 32.49 -45.99 -40.89
N GLY A 215 31.50 -46.69 -40.35
CA GLY A 215 30.77 -47.73 -41.08
C GLY A 215 30.08 -47.21 -42.35
N LEU A 216 29.42 -46.06 -42.28
CA LEU A 216 28.73 -45.44 -43.41
C LEU A 216 29.70 -44.96 -44.49
N THR A 217 30.82 -44.33 -44.10
CA THR A 217 31.85 -43.88 -45.04
C THR A 217 32.52 -45.06 -45.75
N ILE A 218 32.84 -46.15 -45.04
CA ILE A 218 33.32 -47.39 -45.65
C ILE A 218 32.27 -47.96 -46.61
N GLY A 219 31.00 -47.98 -46.21
CA GLY A 219 29.87 -48.45 -47.01
C GLY A 219 29.61 -47.65 -48.28
N VAL A 220 30.06 -46.39 -48.35
CA VAL A 220 29.98 -45.55 -49.56
C VAL A 220 31.22 -45.71 -50.43
N VAL A 221 32.41 -45.66 -49.82
CA VAL A 221 33.70 -45.57 -50.54
C VAL A 221 34.09 -46.91 -51.16
N VAL A 222 33.94 -48.02 -50.43
CA VAL A 222 34.37 -49.35 -50.90
C VAL A 222 33.59 -49.80 -52.15
N PRO A 223 32.25 -49.68 -52.21
CA PRO A 223 31.49 -50.03 -53.41
C PRO A 223 31.81 -49.15 -54.61
N CYS A 224 32.01 -47.84 -54.41
CA CYS A 224 32.39 -46.94 -55.50
C CYS A 224 33.76 -47.30 -56.09
N MET A 225 34.72 -47.68 -55.24
CA MET A 225 36.01 -48.20 -55.70
C MET A 225 35.86 -49.52 -56.46
N LEU A 226 35.02 -50.44 -56.00
CA LEU A 226 34.75 -51.70 -56.70
C LEU A 226 34.11 -51.49 -58.07
N PHE A 227 33.15 -50.57 -58.20
CA PHE A 227 32.54 -50.24 -59.49
C PHE A 227 33.59 -49.71 -60.48
N TRP A 228 34.51 -48.87 -60.00
CA TRP A 228 35.60 -48.35 -60.82
C TRP A 228 36.64 -49.41 -61.20
N ALA A 229 37.02 -50.27 -60.25
CA ALA A 229 37.94 -51.38 -60.51
C ALA A 229 37.35 -52.37 -61.54
N PHE A 230 36.05 -52.67 -61.43
CA PHE A 230 35.34 -53.51 -62.39
C PHE A 230 35.28 -52.87 -63.79
N ALA A 231 35.04 -51.56 -63.87
CA ALA A 231 35.05 -50.82 -65.14
C ALA A 231 36.39 -50.95 -65.88
N VAL A 232 37.49 -50.76 -65.14
CA VAL A 232 38.85 -50.90 -65.67
C VAL A 232 39.12 -52.34 -66.11
N MET A 233 38.70 -53.33 -65.33
CA MET A 233 38.85 -54.75 -65.66
C MET A 233 38.08 -55.14 -66.93
N VAL A 234 36.82 -54.71 -67.06
CA VAL A 234 35.98 -54.99 -68.24
C VAL A 234 36.57 -54.35 -69.49
N ARG A 235 37.04 -53.10 -69.40
CA ARG A 235 37.71 -52.43 -70.52
C ARG A 235 38.98 -53.18 -70.95
N ARG A 236 39.80 -53.61 -69.99
CA ARG A 236 41.06 -54.31 -70.27
C ARG A 236 40.84 -55.71 -70.84
N ALA A 237 39.78 -56.40 -70.44
CA ALA A 237 39.40 -57.67 -71.03
C ALA A 237 38.88 -57.52 -72.47
N GLN A 238 38.17 -56.43 -72.78
CA GLN A 238 37.71 -56.12 -74.14
C GLN A 238 38.87 -55.80 -75.08
N ASP A 239 39.89 -55.07 -74.61
CA ASP A 239 41.09 -54.76 -75.40
C ASP A 239 41.90 -56.04 -75.72
N MET A 240 41.96 -57.04 -74.82
CA MET A 240 42.62 -58.32 -75.10
C MET A 240 41.84 -59.24 -76.06
N ARG A 241 40.50 -59.14 -76.07
CA ARG A 241 39.65 -59.95 -76.96
C ARG A 241 39.80 -59.54 -78.43
N VAL A 242 40.08 -58.26 -78.67
CA VAL A 242 40.38 -57.71 -80.00
C VAL A 242 41.80 -58.07 -80.46
N ALA A 243 42.76 -58.21 -79.54
CA ALA A 243 44.13 -58.61 -79.87
C ALA A 243 44.28 -60.09 -80.25
N ALA A 244 43.49 -60.99 -79.65
CA ALA A 244 43.59 -62.43 -79.89
C ALA A 244 43.01 -62.90 -81.23
N GLN A 245 42.17 -62.11 -81.88
CA GLN A 245 41.52 -62.47 -83.16
C GLN A 245 42.43 -62.28 -84.39
N ASN A 246 43.58 -61.62 -84.23
CA ASN A 246 44.48 -61.26 -85.34
C ASN A 246 45.74 -62.13 -85.49
N MET A 247 45.89 -63.25 -84.76
CA MET A 247 47.10 -64.11 -84.82
C MET A 247 46.98 -65.37 -85.70
N THR A 248 45.80 -65.70 -86.24
CA THR A 248 45.58 -66.96 -86.95
C THR A 248 46.02 -66.94 -88.43
N GLU A 249 46.33 -65.77 -89.00
CA GLU A 249 46.61 -65.62 -90.44
C GLU A 249 48.10 -65.69 -90.82
N ILE A 250 49.03 -65.48 -89.87
CA ILE A 250 50.49 -65.56 -90.13
C ILE A 250 51.01 -67.01 -90.08
N ALA A 251 50.29 -67.93 -89.43
CA ALA A 251 50.71 -69.33 -89.32
C ALA A 251 50.58 -70.13 -90.64
N PHE A 252 49.82 -69.64 -91.63
CA PHE A 252 49.46 -70.41 -92.82
C PHE A 252 50.33 -70.17 -94.07
N ARG A 253 51.31 -69.25 -94.02
CA ARG A 253 52.14 -68.93 -95.20
C ARG A 253 53.58 -69.47 -95.17
N LEU A 254 53.88 -70.42 -94.28
CA LEU A 254 55.17 -71.11 -94.22
C LEU A 254 55.15 -72.58 -94.70
N ALA A 255 54.14 -73.01 -95.46
CA ALA A 255 54.08 -74.37 -95.99
C ALA A 255 54.00 -74.40 -97.54
N GLU A 256 55.17 -74.65 -98.15
CA GLU A 256 55.40 -75.57 -99.29
C GLU A 256 55.17 -75.09 -100.76
N PRO A 257 55.75 -75.76 -101.80
CA PRO A 257 57.18 -75.75 -102.17
C PRO A 257 57.43 -75.82 -103.70
N GLU A 258 58.71 -76.05 -104.07
CA GLU A 258 59.25 -76.83 -105.21
C GLU A 258 58.27 -77.35 -106.28
N ASN A 259 58.55 -77.02 -107.55
CA ASN A 259 58.68 -77.96 -108.69
C ASN A 259 58.41 -77.21 -109.99
N LEU A 260 59.44 -76.93 -110.80
CA LEU A 260 59.40 -76.78 -112.28
C LEU A 260 60.80 -76.47 -112.85
N ALA A 261 61.81 -77.28 -112.49
CA ALA A 261 63.18 -77.14 -113.00
C ALA A 261 63.70 -78.44 -113.65
N THR A 262 62.81 -79.15 -114.36
CA THR A 262 63.11 -80.43 -115.04
C THR A 262 62.65 -80.41 -116.50
N ASP A 263 63.06 -79.39 -117.25
CA ASP A 263 63.19 -79.51 -118.71
C ASP A 263 64.42 -78.70 -119.17
N ARG A 264 65.54 -79.02 -118.55
CA ARG A 264 66.63 -79.78 -119.21
C ARG A 264 67.14 -79.06 -120.45
N VAL A 265 68.18 -78.24 -120.24
CA VAL A 265 69.57 -78.72 -120.19
C VAL A 265 70.16 -79.05 -121.58
N ALA A 266 69.40 -78.98 -122.69
CA ALA A 266 69.93 -79.19 -124.04
C ALA A 266 69.95 -77.96 -124.97
N THR A 267 69.42 -76.81 -124.56
CA THR A 267 69.74 -75.49 -125.15
C THR A 267 70.74 -74.72 -124.30
N VAL A 268 71.28 -75.34 -123.26
CA VAL A 268 72.33 -74.78 -122.37
C VAL A 268 73.63 -74.50 -123.13
N GLY A 269 73.89 -75.18 -124.27
CA GLY A 269 75.06 -74.91 -125.13
C GLY A 269 74.97 -73.64 -125.99
N GLN A 270 73.76 -73.17 -126.30
CA GLN A 270 73.51 -71.85 -126.93
C GLN A 270 73.15 -70.79 -125.88
N ALA A 271 72.67 -71.23 -124.71
CA ALA A 271 72.37 -70.38 -123.58
C ALA A 271 73.63 -69.74 -123.02
N VAL A 272 74.76 -70.42 -122.82
CA VAL A 272 75.96 -69.79 -122.21
C VAL A 272 76.47 -68.54 -122.95
N ARG A 273 76.36 -68.45 -124.29
CA ARG A 273 76.77 -67.26 -125.04
C ARG A 273 75.72 -66.14 -125.00
N ARG A 274 74.44 -66.49 -124.86
CA ARG A 274 73.33 -65.56 -124.63
C ARG A 274 73.23 -65.15 -123.15
N GLU A 275 73.67 -65.98 -122.22
CA GLU A 275 73.73 -65.78 -120.77
C GLU A 275 74.86 -64.83 -120.42
N VAL A 276 76.01 -64.86 -121.09
CA VAL A 276 77.06 -63.84 -120.82
C VAL A 276 76.65 -62.46 -121.38
N GLN A 277 75.89 -62.41 -122.48
CA GLN A 277 75.35 -61.15 -123.02
C GLN A 277 74.10 -60.68 -122.24
N ALA A 278 73.28 -61.59 -121.71
CA ALA A 278 72.15 -61.33 -120.83
C ALA A 278 72.53 -61.22 -119.33
N ILE A 279 73.73 -61.62 -118.92
CA ILE A 279 74.36 -61.25 -117.64
C ILE A 279 75.01 -59.88 -117.81
N GLY A 280 75.51 -59.52 -118.99
CA GLY A 280 75.82 -58.13 -119.33
C GLY A 280 74.57 -57.23 -119.23
N GLU A 281 73.49 -57.60 -119.91
CA GLU A 281 72.21 -56.87 -119.90
C GLU A 281 71.43 -57.07 -118.57
N GLY A 282 71.66 -58.16 -117.85
CA GLY A 282 71.05 -58.50 -116.57
C GLY A 282 71.78 -57.86 -115.38
N ILE A 283 73.10 -57.66 -115.47
CA ILE A 283 73.85 -56.75 -114.61
C ILE A 283 73.45 -55.33 -114.95
N GLU A 284 73.37 -54.91 -116.22
CA GLU A 284 72.85 -53.56 -116.55
C GLU A 284 71.41 -53.35 -116.11
N ARG A 285 70.54 -54.37 -116.13
CA ARG A 285 69.14 -54.28 -115.68
C ARG A 285 68.98 -54.41 -114.17
N THR A 286 69.78 -55.22 -113.48
CA THR A 286 69.80 -55.27 -112.00
C THR A 286 70.56 -54.10 -111.42
N LEU A 287 71.56 -53.54 -112.12
CA LEU A 287 72.19 -52.27 -111.82
C LEU A 287 71.22 -51.14 -112.12
N ALA A 288 70.45 -51.16 -113.23
CA ALA A 288 69.38 -50.18 -113.45
C ALA A 288 68.28 -50.30 -112.39
N ARG A 289 67.87 -51.51 -111.99
CA ARG A 289 66.87 -51.72 -110.93
C ARG A 289 67.41 -51.45 -109.53
N ALA A 290 68.68 -51.73 -109.27
CA ALA A 290 69.35 -51.41 -108.01
C ALA A 290 69.62 -49.92 -107.94
N VAL A 291 69.93 -49.25 -109.05
CA VAL A 291 69.99 -47.78 -109.16
C VAL A 291 68.59 -47.19 -109.05
N GLU A 292 67.55 -47.81 -109.59
CA GLU A 292 66.15 -47.36 -109.45
C GLU A 292 65.61 -47.63 -108.03
N LEU A 293 65.99 -48.73 -107.38
CA LEU A 293 65.74 -49.01 -105.95
C LEU A 293 66.61 -48.17 -105.03
N GLU A 294 67.86 -47.86 -105.39
CA GLU A 294 68.73 -46.95 -104.66
C GLU A 294 68.18 -45.55 -104.79
N THR A 295 67.66 -45.17 -105.95
CA THR A 295 66.95 -43.90 -106.17
C THR A 295 65.61 -43.88 -105.44
N LEU A 296 64.87 -45.00 -105.38
CA LEU A 296 63.61 -45.11 -104.66
C LEU A 296 63.84 -45.12 -103.14
N VAL A 297 64.80 -45.90 -102.65
CA VAL A 297 65.19 -45.95 -101.25
C VAL A 297 65.83 -44.63 -100.85
N HIS A 298 66.67 -44.00 -101.69
CA HIS A 298 67.08 -42.61 -101.44
C HIS A 298 65.86 -41.70 -101.46
N SER A 299 64.89 -41.86 -102.35
CA SER A 299 63.69 -41.00 -102.35
C SER A 299 62.83 -41.22 -101.10
N GLU A 300 62.70 -42.45 -100.64
CA GLU A 300 61.89 -42.83 -99.48
C GLU A 300 62.62 -42.45 -98.18
N VAL A 301 63.93 -42.67 -98.12
CA VAL A 301 64.80 -42.19 -97.03
C VAL A 301 64.84 -40.68 -97.02
N ASN A 302 64.87 -40.01 -98.18
CA ASN A 302 64.84 -38.55 -98.25
C ASN A 302 63.43 -38.01 -97.93
N GLU A 303 62.35 -38.71 -98.26
CA GLU A 303 61.00 -38.41 -97.77
C GLU A 303 60.88 -38.67 -96.26
N LEU A 304 61.53 -39.70 -95.73
CA LEU A 304 61.53 -40.03 -94.31
C LEU A 304 62.41 -39.07 -93.50
N GLU A 305 63.60 -38.72 -93.98
CA GLU A 305 64.49 -37.69 -93.44
C GLU A 305 63.80 -36.33 -93.49
N ARG A 306 63.08 -36.02 -94.57
CA ARG A 306 62.24 -34.83 -94.66
C ARG A 306 61.07 -34.87 -93.69
N ALA A 307 60.37 -36.00 -93.55
CA ALA A 307 59.27 -36.15 -92.60
C ALA A 307 59.75 -36.11 -91.14
N TYR A 308 60.92 -36.68 -90.83
CA TYR A 308 61.54 -36.59 -89.51
C TYR A 308 62.09 -35.20 -89.23
N SER A 309 62.68 -34.52 -90.23
CA SER A 309 63.11 -33.12 -90.11
C SER A 309 61.91 -32.20 -89.91
N ASP A 310 60.83 -32.39 -90.68
CA ASP A 310 59.56 -31.67 -90.49
C ASP A 310 58.93 -31.98 -89.12
N ASN A 311 59.01 -33.23 -88.65
CA ASN A 311 58.53 -33.61 -87.32
C ASN A 311 59.41 -33.03 -86.20
N GLU A 312 60.73 -32.97 -86.36
CA GLU A 312 61.64 -32.32 -85.42
C GLU A 312 61.36 -30.81 -85.35
N VAL A 313 61.18 -30.16 -86.51
CA VAL A 313 60.77 -28.75 -86.57
C VAL A 313 59.42 -28.56 -85.90
N ARG A 314 58.44 -29.43 -86.14
CA ARG A 314 57.12 -29.36 -85.50
C ARG A 314 57.18 -29.58 -83.99
N ILE A 315 57.94 -30.58 -83.51
CA ILE A 315 58.11 -30.83 -82.07
C ILE A 315 58.83 -29.67 -81.42
N ARG A 316 59.90 -29.11 -82.02
CA ARG A 316 60.54 -27.88 -81.52
C ARG A 316 59.55 -26.72 -81.47
N THR A 317 58.77 -26.51 -82.54
CA THR A 317 57.74 -25.46 -82.57
C THR A 317 56.67 -25.66 -81.49
N LEU A 318 56.29 -26.91 -81.20
CA LEU A 318 55.29 -27.22 -80.17
C LEU A 318 55.88 -27.11 -78.76
N VAL A 319 57.14 -27.50 -78.55
CA VAL A 319 57.86 -27.32 -77.28
C VAL A 319 58.09 -25.83 -77.00
N ASP A 320 58.49 -25.07 -78.01
CA ASP A 320 58.60 -23.61 -77.92
C ASP A 320 57.23 -22.97 -77.68
N GLY A 321 56.18 -23.49 -78.33
CA GLY A 321 54.78 -23.12 -78.08
C GLY A 321 54.36 -23.36 -76.63
N LEU A 322 54.58 -24.57 -76.10
CA LEU A 322 54.29 -24.92 -74.70
C LEU A 322 55.17 -24.14 -73.70
N GLY A 323 56.43 -23.87 -74.06
CA GLY A 323 57.31 -23.00 -73.29
C GLY A 323 56.76 -21.58 -73.20
N SER A 324 56.32 -21.03 -74.32
CA SER A 324 55.69 -19.70 -74.39
C SER A 324 54.35 -19.65 -73.65
N GLU A 325 53.53 -20.70 -73.75
CA GLU A 325 52.25 -20.80 -73.02
C GLU A 325 52.48 -20.90 -71.52
N ARG A 326 53.43 -21.74 -71.08
CA ARG A 326 53.82 -21.86 -69.67
C ARG A 326 54.35 -20.53 -69.13
N GLU A 327 55.21 -19.85 -69.88
CA GLU A 327 55.75 -18.55 -69.47
C GLU A 327 54.63 -17.50 -69.39
N SER A 328 53.69 -17.50 -70.34
CA SER A 328 52.50 -16.65 -70.28
C SER A 328 51.63 -16.96 -69.06
N VAL A 329 51.45 -18.23 -68.70
CA VAL A 329 50.66 -18.63 -67.52
C VAL A 329 51.37 -18.24 -66.22
N ILE A 330 52.69 -18.44 -66.12
CA ILE A 330 53.49 -18.01 -64.96
C ILE A 330 53.44 -16.49 -64.84
N SER A 331 53.63 -15.77 -65.95
CA SER A 331 53.51 -14.31 -65.99
C SER A 331 52.10 -13.86 -65.59
N HIS A 332 51.04 -14.54 -66.04
CA HIS A 332 49.68 -14.25 -65.64
C HIS A 332 49.45 -14.49 -64.14
N ALA A 333 49.92 -15.61 -63.60
CA ALA A 333 49.83 -15.91 -62.17
C ALA A 333 50.61 -14.91 -61.32
N GLU A 334 51.79 -14.47 -61.78
CA GLU A 334 52.60 -13.44 -61.11
C GLU A 334 51.90 -12.07 -61.15
N ARG A 335 51.30 -11.70 -62.28
CA ARG A 335 50.47 -10.48 -62.40
C ARG A 335 49.25 -10.54 -61.50
N VAL A 336 48.55 -11.67 -61.44
CA VAL A 336 47.41 -11.88 -60.54
C VAL A 336 47.87 -11.78 -59.08
N ARG A 337 48.97 -12.43 -58.72
CA ARG A 337 49.54 -12.34 -57.36
C ARG A 337 49.87 -10.89 -57.00
N SER A 338 50.58 -10.18 -57.87
CA SER A 338 50.92 -8.77 -57.68
C SER A 338 49.66 -7.90 -57.55
N SER A 339 48.64 -8.13 -58.38
CA SER A 339 47.36 -7.40 -58.30
C SER A 339 46.60 -7.69 -57.01
N ILE A 340 46.58 -8.94 -56.54
CA ILE A 340 45.93 -9.32 -55.28
C ILE A 340 46.67 -8.71 -54.09
N THR A 341 48.01 -8.78 -54.07
CA THR A 341 48.81 -8.16 -53.02
C THR A 341 48.63 -6.64 -53.00
N GLY A 342 48.59 -6.00 -54.18
CA GLY A 342 48.30 -4.56 -54.30
C GLY A 342 46.90 -4.21 -53.80
N ALA A 343 45.88 -4.96 -54.21
CA ALA A 343 44.51 -4.76 -53.75
C ALA A 343 44.37 -5.01 -52.23
N HIS A 344 45.10 -5.97 -51.67
CA HIS A 344 45.03 -6.26 -50.24
C HIS A 344 45.67 -5.16 -49.39
N GLU A 345 46.81 -4.61 -49.84
CA GLU A 345 47.42 -3.46 -49.17
C GLU A 345 46.53 -2.22 -49.29
N GLN A 346 45.90 -1.99 -50.45
CA GLN A 346 44.92 -0.91 -50.63
C GLN A 346 43.73 -1.08 -49.68
N LEU A 347 43.14 -2.27 -49.58
CA LEU A 347 42.03 -2.53 -48.66
C LEU A 347 42.43 -2.33 -47.19
N LYS A 348 43.64 -2.74 -46.82
CA LYS A 348 44.18 -2.52 -45.47
C LYS A 348 44.33 -1.03 -45.18
N GLU A 349 44.80 -0.25 -46.14
CA GLU A 349 44.90 1.21 -46.04
C GLU A 349 43.51 1.86 -45.94
N GLU A 350 42.58 1.52 -46.81
CA GLU A 350 41.19 2.03 -46.79
C GLU A 350 40.46 1.68 -45.48
N LEU A 351 40.65 0.47 -44.97
CA LEU A 351 40.08 0.04 -43.69
C LEU A 351 40.71 0.80 -42.51
N SER A 352 42.03 1.00 -42.54
CA SER A 352 42.73 1.79 -41.53
C SER A 352 42.25 3.25 -41.52
N LEU A 353 42.10 3.85 -42.71
CA LEU A 353 41.56 5.21 -42.85
C LEU A 353 40.12 5.29 -42.35
N SER A 354 39.27 4.34 -42.72
CA SER A 354 37.87 4.29 -42.27
C SER A 354 37.77 4.11 -40.76
N ALA A 355 38.60 3.24 -40.16
CA ALA A 355 38.66 3.04 -38.73
C ALA A 355 39.11 4.31 -37.99
N ASP A 356 40.05 5.07 -38.54
CA ASP A 356 40.52 6.32 -37.95
C ASP A 356 39.47 7.43 -38.04
N ILE A 357 38.72 7.50 -39.16
CA ILE A 357 37.56 8.39 -39.31
C ILE A 357 36.48 8.04 -38.29
N ILE A 358 36.14 6.75 -38.12
CA ILE A 358 35.14 6.30 -37.15
C ILE A 358 35.61 6.65 -35.73
N ARG A 359 36.86 6.34 -35.37
CA ARG A 359 37.43 6.69 -34.06
C ARG A 359 37.33 8.18 -33.79
N THR A 360 37.70 9.01 -34.76
CA THR A 360 37.65 10.47 -34.65
C THR A 360 36.23 10.98 -34.49
N ASN A 361 35.28 10.46 -35.28
CA ASN A 361 33.87 10.84 -35.17
C ASN A 361 33.26 10.45 -33.82
N VAL A 362 33.58 9.25 -33.31
CA VAL A 362 33.13 8.78 -31.99
C VAL A 362 33.72 9.66 -30.88
N LEU A 363 35.01 9.97 -30.91
CA LEU A 363 35.65 10.87 -29.94
C LEU A 363 35.03 12.28 -29.97
N ASN A 364 34.78 12.81 -31.17
CA ASN A 364 34.13 14.12 -31.32
C ASN A 364 32.69 14.10 -30.78
N ALA A 365 31.91 13.06 -31.10
CA ALA A 365 30.56 12.90 -30.60
C ALA A 365 30.52 12.75 -29.06
N ALA A 366 31.42 11.96 -28.49
CA ALA A 366 31.54 11.80 -27.03
C ALA A 366 31.89 13.13 -26.35
N THR A 367 32.81 13.91 -26.93
CA THR A 367 33.21 15.22 -26.41
C THR A 367 32.06 16.24 -26.50
N GLN A 368 31.34 16.26 -27.62
CA GLN A 368 30.16 17.11 -27.81
C GLN A 368 29.05 16.74 -26.82
N LEU A 369 28.76 15.45 -26.67
CA LEU A 369 27.76 14.97 -25.72
C LEU A 369 28.15 15.33 -24.29
N SER A 370 29.40 15.11 -23.89
CA SER A 370 29.89 15.50 -22.55
C SER A 370 29.74 17.00 -22.31
N THR A 371 30.08 17.83 -23.31
CA THR A 371 29.91 19.29 -23.22
C THR A 371 28.44 19.69 -23.10
N GLN A 372 27.56 19.06 -23.88
CA GLN A 372 26.13 19.31 -23.86
C GLN A 372 25.48 18.86 -22.55
N ILE A 373 25.87 17.69 -22.01
CA ILE A 373 25.43 17.21 -20.71
C ILE A 373 25.89 18.15 -19.61
N ASN A 374 27.15 18.58 -19.62
CA ASN A 374 27.68 19.50 -18.61
C ASN A 374 26.94 20.85 -18.63
N SER A 375 26.74 21.43 -19.82
CA SER A 375 25.99 22.68 -20.00
C SER A 375 24.50 22.54 -19.61
N SER A 376 23.88 21.41 -19.95
CA SER A 376 22.48 21.11 -19.56
C SER A 376 22.37 20.92 -18.04
N GLY A 377 23.39 20.30 -17.41
CA GLY A 377 23.51 20.13 -15.97
C GLY A 377 23.64 21.47 -15.25
N GLU A 378 24.53 22.35 -15.72
CA GLU A 378 24.68 23.73 -15.21
C GLU A 378 23.36 24.50 -15.32
N THR A 379 22.72 24.45 -16.49
CA THR A 379 21.40 25.09 -16.70
C THR A 379 20.32 24.53 -15.77
N LEU A 380 20.31 23.21 -15.53
CA LEU A 380 19.37 22.57 -14.62
C LEU A 380 19.60 23.04 -13.17
N VAL A 381 20.86 23.08 -12.73
CA VAL A 381 21.23 23.59 -11.40
C VAL A 381 20.80 25.05 -11.24
N ASP A 382 21.03 25.90 -12.24
CA ASP A 382 20.60 27.30 -12.22
C ASP A 382 19.08 27.42 -12.11
N ARG A 383 18.32 26.65 -12.90
CA ARG A 383 16.85 26.63 -12.83
C ARG A 383 16.34 26.13 -11.49
N ILE A 384 16.99 25.13 -10.90
CA ILE A 384 16.65 24.62 -9.56
C ILE A 384 16.92 25.69 -8.50
N ASN A 385 18.07 26.37 -8.56
CA ASN A 385 18.40 27.46 -7.63
C ASN A 385 17.44 28.65 -7.76
N GLU A 386 17.09 29.03 -8.99
CA GLU A 386 16.12 30.09 -9.25
C GLU A 386 14.74 29.72 -8.71
N SER A 387 14.26 28.51 -9.01
CA SER A 387 12.97 28.02 -8.55
C SER A 387 12.94 27.84 -7.03
N GLY A 388 14.01 27.33 -6.43
CA GLY A 388 14.17 27.21 -4.98
C GLY A 388 14.14 28.58 -4.29
N SER A 389 14.81 29.59 -4.86
CA SER A 389 14.77 30.97 -4.37
C SER A 389 13.37 31.58 -4.50
N ALA A 390 12.66 31.31 -5.61
CA ALA A 390 11.29 31.79 -5.81
C ALA A 390 10.32 31.16 -4.80
N ILE A 391 10.44 29.85 -4.55
CA ILE A 391 9.65 29.14 -3.55
C ILE A 391 9.94 29.72 -2.16
N PHE A 392 11.21 29.90 -1.80
CA PHE A 392 11.59 30.48 -0.50
C PHE A 392 10.96 31.86 -0.29
N ARG A 393 11.04 32.75 -1.28
CA ARG A 393 10.40 34.08 -1.22
C ARG A 393 8.88 33.99 -1.06
N SER A 394 8.22 33.11 -1.83
CA SER A 394 6.77 32.92 -1.71
C SER A 394 6.35 32.38 -0.35
N ILE A 395 7.16 31.51 0.26
CA ILE A 395 6.91 31.00 1.62
C ILE A 395 7.10 32.12 2.65
N ASP A 396 8.15 32.91 2.52
CA ASP A 396 8.43 34.05 3.40
C ASP A 396 7.29 35.09 3.36
N ASP A 397 6.88 35.50 2.15
CA ASP A 397 5.75 36.42 1.95
C ASP A 397 4.45 35.90 2.57
N ARG A 398 4.15 34.61 2.37
CA ARG A 398 2.94 33.99 2.92
C ARG A 398 3.00 33.87 4.44
N THR A 399 4.17 33.58 5.01
CA THR A 399 4.38 33.52 6.47
C THR A 399 4.22 34.89 7.11
N ASN A 400 4.77 35.94 6.48
CA ASN A 400 4.60 37.32 6.90
C ASN A 400 3.12 37.76 6.82
N ASN A 401 2.43 37.40 5.74
CA ASN A 401 1.00 37.70 5.58
C ASN A 401 0.13 37.00 6.64
N ILE A 402 0.38 35.71 6.90
CA ILE A 402 -0.28 34.94 7.96
C ILE A 402 -0.04 35.60 9.31
N THR A 403 1.20 35.99 9.62
CA THR A 403 1.57 36.63 10.88
C THR A 403 0.84 37.97 11.06
N ALA A 404 0.77 38.80 10.02
CA ALA A 404 0.00 40.04 10.02
C ALA A 404 -1.51 39.80 10.22
N HIS A 405 -2.06 38.77 9.57
CA HIS A 405 -3.46 38.38 9.74
C HIS A 405 -3.76 37.88 11.15
N ILE A 406 -2.87 37.09 11.73
CA ILE A 406 -3.00 36.61 13.12
C ILE A 406 -2.93 37.79 14.08
N SER A 407 -1.99 38.73 13.90
CA SER A 407 -1.90 39.93 14.75
C SER A 407 -3.18 40.77 14.67
N THR A 408 -3.65 41.05 13.45
CA THR A 408 -4.88 41.84 13.22
C THR A 408 -6.12 41.13 13.79
N SER A 409 -6.23 39.82 13.56
CA SER A 409 -7.35 39.03 14.09
C SER A 409 -7.29 38.91 15.61
N GLY A 410 -6.09 38.82 16.18
CA GLY A 410 -5.84 38.82 17.62
C GLY A 410 -6.26 40.13 18.28
N GLU A 411 -5.93 41.27 17.67
CA GLU A 411 -6.40 42.59 18.12
C GLU A 411 -7.92 42.74 18.03
N ALA A 412 -8.52 42.31 16.91
CA ALA A 412 -9.98 42.32 16.75
C ALA A 412 -10.68 41.44 17.79
N PHE A 413 -10.12 40.25 18.06
CA PHE A 413 -10.64 39.34 19.08
C PHE A 413 -10.52 39.92 20.49
N ALA A 414 -9.38 40.54 20.83
CA ALA A 414 -9.19 41.24 22.09
C ALA A 414 -10.22 42.37 22.29
N SER A 415 -10.46 43.18 21.25
CA SER A 415 -11.46 44.25 21.29
C SER A 415 -12.89 43.73 21.48
N LEU A 416 -13.24 42.62 20.82
CA LEU A 416 -14.54 41.95 21.02
C LEU A 416 -14.68 41.39 22.44
N LEU A 417 -13.60 40.82 23.00
CA LEU A 417 -13.57 40.36 24.38
C LEU A 417 -13.76 41.52 25.37
N ASP A 418 -13.06 42.63 25.19
CA ASP A 418 -13.23 43.82 26.03
C ASP A 418 -14.65 44.36 25.99
N THR A 419 -15.23 44.43 24.78
CA THR A 419 -16.64 44.83 24.59
C THR A 419 -17.58 43.88 25.31
N ARG A 420 -17.33 42.57 25.21
CA ARG A 420 -18.17 41.55 25.84
C ARG A 420 -18.05 41.57 27.36
N ILE A 421 -16.85 41.77 27.90
CA ILE A 421 -16.59 41.91 29.33
C ILE A 421 -17.29 43.16 29.87
N ALA A 422 -17.19 44.29 29.16
CA ALA A 422 -17.87 45.53 29.54
C ALA A 422 -19.41 45.36 29.56
N SER A 423 -19.98 44.79 28.50
CA SER A 423 -21.42 44.51 28.42
C SER A 423 -21.89 43.52 29.51
N LEU A 424 -21.12 42.47 29.78
CA LEU A 424 -21.44 41.51 30.84
C LEU A 424 -21.42 42.16 32.22
N LYS A 425 -20.42 43.02 32.48
CA LYS A 425 -20.33 43.81 33.71
C LYS A 425 -21.54 44.72 33.87
N GLU A 426 -21.91 45.47 32.83
CA GLU A 426 -23.09 46.35 32.85
C GLU A 426 -24.39 45.58 33.13
N HIS A 427 -24.59 44.44 32.47
CA HIS A 427 -25.76 43.59 32.73
C HIS A 427 -25.78 43.03 34.15
N THR A 428 -24.61 42.69 34.70
CA THR A 428 -24.49 42.18 36.07
C THR A 428 -24.74 43.28 37.09
N ASP A 429 -24.20 44.48 36.88
CA ASP A 429 -24.46 45.66 37.73
C ASP A 429 -25.95 46.02 37.71
N THR A 430 -26.57 46.00 36.54
CA THR A 430 -28.02 46.23 36.38
C THR A 430 -28.84 45.16 37.10
N ALA A 431 -28.53 43.87 36.90
CA ALA A 431 -29.23 42.77 37.55
C ALA A 431 -29.10 42.83 39.08
N THR A 432 -27.91 43.17 39.58
CA THR A 432 -27.64 43.34 41.02
C THR A 432 -28.42 44.52 41.58
N GLY A 433 -28.51 45.64 40.85
CA GLY A 433 -29.32 46.79 41.23
C GLY A 433 -30.82 46.49 41.30
N LEU A 434 -31.37 45.79 40.28
CA LEU A 434 -32.77 45.36 40.25
C LEU A 434 -33.10 44.36 41.37
N LEU A 435 -32.17 43.44 41.68
CA LEU A 435 -32.30 42.52 42.81
C LEU A 435 -32.32 43.28 44.14
N GLY A 436 -31.42 44.25 44.32
CA GLY A 436 -31.39 45.13 45.50
C GLY A 436 -32.72 45.86 45.69
N GLN A 437 -33.23 46.50 44.64
CA GLN A 437 -34.53 47.18 44.66
C GLN A 437 -35.70 46.24 44.99
N THR A 438 -35.72 45.04 44.37
CA THR A 438 -36.78 44.05 44.63
C THR A 438 -36.74 43.54 46.08
N LEU A 439 -35.53 43.36 46.63
CA LEU A 439 -35.34 42.98 48.03
C LEU A 439 -35.76 44.10 48.98
N ASP A 440 -35.42 45.35 48.69
CA ASP A 440 -35.85 46.51 49.48
C ASP A 440 -37.37 46.64 49.49
N GLU A 441 -38.03 46.53 48.33
CA GLU A 441 -39.49 46.58 48.19
C GLU A 441 -40.18 45.45 48.98
N ARG A 442 -39.65 44.23 48.86
CA ARG A 442 -40.15 43.07 49.63
C ARG A 442 -39.94 43.24 51.12
N THR A 443 -38.79 43.77 51.54
CA THR A 443 -38.47 44.02 52.95
C THR A 443 -39.40 45.09 53.52
N ARG A 444 -39.64 46.17 52.77
CA ARG A 444 -40.60 47.21 53.16
C ARG A 444 -42.02 46.67 53.30
N THR A 445 -42.48 45.91 52.30
CA THR A 445 -43.79 45.25 52.34
C THR A 445 -43.91 44.31 53.54
N LEU A 446 -42.86 43.55 53.86
CA LEU A 446 -42.83 42.66 55.01
C LEU A 446 -42.93 43.44 56.32
N VAL A 447 -42.19 44.54 56.47
CA VAL A 447 -42.25 45.41 57.66
C VAL A 447 -43.63 46.05 57.81
N GLU A 448 -44.25 46.52 56.73
CA GLU A 448 -45.61 47.06 56.75
C GLU A 448 -46.64 46.01 57.20
N ARG A 449 -46.58 44.80 56.65
CA ARG A 449 -47.43 43.67 57.09
C ARG A 449 -47.20 43.27 58.54
N LEU A 450 -45.95 43.28 59.01
CA LEU A 450 -45.63 43.00 60.41
C LEU A 450 -46.18 44.08 61.35
N ASN A 451 -46.09 45.35 60.98
CA ASN A 451 -46.66 46.45 61.75
C ASN A 451 -48.19 46.38 61.80
N GLU A 452 -48.84 46.08 60.68
CA GLU A 452 -50.29 45.86 60.61
C GLU A 452 -50.72 44.68 61.50
N SER A 453 -50.01 43.54 61.41
CA SER A 453 -50.27 42.39 62.26
C SER A 453 -50.04 42.69 63.75
N THR A 454 -49.05 43.51 64.08
CA THR A 454 -48.77 43.91 65.47
C THR A 454 -49.86 44.84 65.99
N SER A 455 -50.34 45.79 65.18
CA SER A 455 -51.43 46.70 65.52
C SER A 455 -52.75 45.97 65.74
N THR A 456 -53.10 45.02 64.85
CA THR A 456 -54.30 44.19 64.99
C THR A 456 -54.24 43.32 66.24
N LEU A 457 -53.08 42.76 66.56
CA LEU A 457 -52.86 42.02 67.81
C LEU A 457 -52.99 42.92 69.04
N SER A 458 -52.45 44.15 69.00
CA SER A 458 -52.60 45.13 70.08
C SER A 458 -54.07 45.48 70.33
N HIS A 459 -54.84 45.76 69.28
CA HIS A 459 -56.27 46.02 69.41
C HIS A 459 -57.05 44.82 69.96
N ALA A 460 -56.76 43.60 69.49
CA ALA A 460 -57.40 42.40 70.03
C ALA A 460 -57.06 42.17 71.52
N LEU A 461 -55.83 42.51 71.94
CA LEU A 461 -55.43 42.47 73.34
C LEU A 461 -56.10 43.55 74.18
N GLU A 462 -56.21 44.79 73.68
CA GLU A 462 -56.93 45.88 74.35
C GLU A 462 -58.42 45.56 74.53
N GLU A 463 -59.08 45.07 73.48
CA GLU A 463 -60.49 44.67 73.52
C GLU A 463 -60.70 43.54 74.53
N ARG A 464 -59.85 42.50 74.48
CA ARG A 464 -59.96 41.37 75.41
C ARG A 464 -59.64 41.78 76.86
N THR A 465 -58.67 42.67 77.07
CA THR A 465 -58.32 43.20 78.40
C THR A 465 -59.44 44.10 78.93
N GLY A 466 -60.06 44.91 78.08
CA GLY A 466 -61.24 45.73 78.43
C GLY A 466 -62.46 44.88 78.77
N ALA A 467 -62.75 43.84 77.97
CA ALA A 467 -63.82 42.88 78.24
C ALA A 467 -63.60 42.11 79.55
N LEU A 468 -62.35 41.69 79.83
CA LEU A 468 -61.99 41.09 81.11
C LEU A 468 -62.15 42.07 82.27
N GLY A 469 -61.73 43.33 82.10
CA GLY A 469 -61.93 44.40 83.09
C GLY A 469 -63.41 44.61 83.42
N ALA A 470 -64.26 44.74 82.40
CA ALA A 470 -65.70 44.87 82.58
C ALA A 470 -66.33 43.65 83.27
N LEU A 471 -65.91 42.42 82.93
CA LEU A 471 -66.36 41.21 83.59
C LEU A 471 -65.94 41.15 85.07
N VAL A 472 -64.73 41.61 85.39
CA VAL A 472 -64.24 41.70 86.78
C VAL A 472 -65.02 42.76 87.56
N GLU A 473 -65.28 43.93 86.96
CA GLU A 473 -66.08 45.00 87.57
C GLU A 473 -67.52 44.54 87.85
N GLU A 474 -68.16 43.87 86.88
CA GLU A 474 -69.51 43.31 87.03
C GLU A 474 -69.57 42.27 88.16
N ARG A 475 -68.61 41.33 88.17
CA ARG A 475 -68.51 40.33 89.25
C ARG A 475 -68.21 40.98 90.59
N GLY A 476 -67.36 42.01 90.62
CA GLY A 476 -67.05 42.81 91.81
C GLY A 476 -68.30 43.51 92.37
N SER A 477 -69.05 44.21 91.53
CA SER A 477 -70.31 44.87 91.90
C SER A 477 -71.35 43.86 92.37
N ARG A 478 -71.49 42.72 91.67
CA ARG A 478 -72.42 41.65 92.08
C ARG A 478 -72.01 41.04 93.42
N LEU A 479 -70.71 40.87 93.69
CA LEU A 479 -70.21 40.44 94.99
C LEU A 479 -70.51 41.48 96.07
N ILE A 480 -70.25 42.76 95.83
CA ILE A 480 -70.56 43.85 96.78
C ILE A 480 -72.06 43.89 97.08
N SER A 481 -72.92 43.76 96.07
CA SER A 481 -74.37 43.72 96.25
C SER A 481 -74.81 42.50 97.05
N LEU A 482 -74.31 41.31 96.74
CA LEU A 482 -74.63 40.09 97.51
C LEU A 482 -74.15 40.20 98.96
N LEU A 483 -72.96 40.77 99.19
CA LEU A 483 -72.44 41.01 100.54
C LEU A 483 -73.26 42.09 101.27
N GLY A 484 -73.69 43.14 100.57
CA GLY A 484 -74.55 44.20 101.08
C GLY A 484 -75.92 43.68 101.48
N ASP A 485 -76.57 42.90 100.61
CA ASP A 485 -77.85 42.24 100.89
C ASP A 485 -77.72 41.27 102.06
N THR A 486 -76.67 40.42 102.06
CA THR A 486 -76.41 39.49 103.18
C THR A 486 -76.20 40.25 104.48
N THR A 487 -75.42 41.33 104.46
CA THR A 487 -75.20 42.19 105.64
C THR A 487 -76.50 42.86 106.10
N GLY A 488 -77.34 43.33 105.16
CA GLY A 488 -78.63 43.95 105.47
C GLY A 488 -79.63 42.96 106.08
N THR A 489 -79.75 41.75 105.51
CA THR A 489 -80.57 40.67 106.07
C THR A 489 -80.10 40.28 107.48
N MET A 490 -78.78 40.15 107.68
CA MET A 490 -78.18 39.85 108.97
C MET A 490 -78.42 40.95 110.00
N ASN A 491 -78.33 42.23 109.62
CA ASN A 491 -78.65 43.35 110.51
C ASN A 491 -80.14 43.36 110.90
N THR A 492 -81.03 43.06 109.96
CA THR A 492 -82.48 42.96 110.21
C THR A 492 -82.81 41.79 111.15
N GLU A 493 -82.13 40.65 110.98
CA GLU A 493 -82.26 39.50 111.89
C GLU A 493 -81.76 39.86 113.29
N PHE A 494 -80.62 40.56 113.41
CA PHE A 494 -80.12 41.05 114.68
C PHE A 494 -81.10 42.00 115.35
N GLU A 495 -81.65 42.97 114.62
CA GLU A 495 -82.61 43.94 115.14
C GLU A 495 -83.90 43.27 115.60
N THR A 496 -84.39 42.28 114.84
CA THR A 496 -85.53 41.44 115.22
C THR A 496 -85.25 40.66 116.51
N ARG A 497 -84.08 40.02 116.63
CA ARG A 497 -83.67 39.31 117.86
C ARG A 497 -83.51 40.27 119.04
N LEU A 498 -82.96 41.47 118.81
CA LEU A 498 -82.81 42.49 119.85
C LEU A 498 -84.16 42.99 120.34
N ALA A 499 -85.11 43.24 119.43
CA ALA A 499 -86.47 43.63 119.76
C ALA A 499 -87.22 42.52 120.52
N ALA A 500 -87.06 41.26 120.12
CA ALA A 500 -87.61 40.12 120.85
C ALA A 500 -87.03 40.04 122.28
N ILE A 501 -85.72 40.21 122.44
CA ILE A 501 -85.07 40.26 123.76
C ILE A 501 -85.62 41.43 124.60
N GLN A 502 -85.73 42.64 124.02
CA GLN A 502 -86.30 43.79 124.72
C GLN A 502 -87.75 43.54 125.16
N SER A 503 -88.57 42.92 124.31
CA SER A 503 -89.95 42.54 124.64
C SER A 503 -89.99 41.54 125.80
N THR A 504 -89.21 40.46 125.73
CA THR A 504 -89.15 39.47 126.82
C THR A 504 -88.63 40.09 128.13
N LEU A 505 -87.67 41.02 128.05
CA LEU A 505 -87.13 41.70 129.22
C LEU A 505 -88.15 42.69 129.81
N ALA A 506 -88.93 43.37 128.96
CA ALA A 506 -90.02 44.25 129.39
C ALA A 506 -91.16 43.46 130.04
N GLU A 507 -91.59 42.33 129.45
CA GLU A 507 -92.59 41.43 130.04
C GLU A 507 -92.14 40.91 131.41
N ARG A 508 -90.91 40.37 131.49
CA ARG A 508 -90.33 39.92 132.77
C ARG A 508 -90.19 41.06 133.77
N GLY A 509 -89.81 42.26 133.30
CA GLY A 509 -89.72 43.46 134.14
C GLY A 509 -91.08 43.83 134.74
N GLN A 510 -92.15 43.78 133.94
CA GLN A 510 -93.50 44.05 134.39
C GLN A 510 -94.04 42.97 135.34
N GLU A 511 -93.73 41.69 135.06
CA GLU A 511 -94.03 40.56 135.97
C GLU A 511 -93.32 40.74 137.32
N LEU A 512 -92.01 41.08 137.31
CA LEU A 512 -91.23 41.39 138.51
C LEU A 512 -91.80 42.58 139.29
N ILE A 513 -92.18 43.66 138.61
CA ILE A 513 -92.83 44.81 139.24
C ILE A 513 -94.15 44.39 139.89
N GLY A 514 -94.97 43.58 139.21
CA GLY A 514 -96.22 43.04 139.76
C GLY A 514 -96.00 42.14 140.98
N GLU A 515 -94.97 41.28 140.97
CA GLU A 515 -94.60 40.48 142.13
C GLU A 515 -94.13 41.36 143.31
N PHE A 516 -93.34 42.41 143.02
CA PHE A 516 -92.91 43.39 144.01
C PHE A 516 -94.07 44.18 144.61
N GLU A 517 -95.01 44.64 143.79
CA GLU A 517 -96.20 45.36 144.24
C GLU A 517 -97.07 44.46 145.13
N THR A 518 -97.28 43.20 144.72
CA THR A 518 -98.00 42.20 145.52
C THR A 518 -97.31 41.96 146.87
N ARG A 519 -95.97 41.81 146.89
CA ARG A 519 -95.19 41.66 148.12
C ARG A 519 -95.24 42.90 149.00
N ALA A 520 -95.16 44.09 148.42
CA ALA A 520 -95.25 45.36 149.15
C ALA A 520 -96.62 45.53 149.80
N GLN A 521 -97.70 45.19 149.08
CA GLN A 521 -99.07 45.27 149.58
C GLN A 521 -99.36 44.23 150.67
N ALA A 522 -98.81 43.02 150.54
CA ALA A 522 -98.84 42.01 151.59
C ALA A 522 -98.09 42.46 152.85
N LEU A 523 -96.93 43.12 152.68
CA LEU A 523 -96.15 43.68 153.78
C LEU A 523 -96.87 44.85 154.47
N ASP A 524 -97.49 45.75 153.72
CA ASP A 524 -98.25 46.88 154.26
C ASP A 524 -99.47 46.39 155.05
N THR A 525 -100.21 45.42 154.50
CA THR A 525 -101.31 44.73 155.20
C THR A 525 -100.81 44.03 156.48
N GLY A 526 -99.64 43.39 156.43
CA GLY A 526 -99.00 42.79 157.60
C GLY A 526 -98.66 43.82 158.67
N THR A 527 -98.18 44.99 158.25
CA THR A 527 -97.82 46.11 159.14
C THR A 527 -99.05 46.74 159.78
N GLN A 528 -100.14 46.94 159.04
CA GLN A 528 -101.42 47.41 159.58
C GLN A 528 -102.00 46.44 160.61
N ARG A 529 -102.05 45.13 160.32
CA ARG A 529 -102.53 44.12 161.28
C ARG A 529 -101.66 44.08 162.54
N LEU A 530 -100.33 44.25 162.39
CA LEU A 530 -99.42 44.34 163.52
C LEU A 530 -99.74 45.56 164.39
N ASN A 531 -100.02 46.72 163.75
CA ASN A 531 -100.35 47.94 164.45
C ASN A 531 -101.69 47.84 165.19
N GLU A 532 -102.73 47.27 164.57
CA GLU A 532 -104.03 46.98 165.22
C GLU A 532 -103.87 46.03 166.42
N ALA A 533 -103.06 44.98 166.29
CA ALA A 533 -102.78 44.04 167.38
C ALA A 533 -102.02 44.72 168.54
N LEU A 534 -101.07 45.60 168.24
CA LEU A 534 -100.35 46.42 169.23
C LEU A 534 -101.29 47.38 169.95
N GLU A 535 -102.19 48.04 169.23
CA GLU A 535 -103.14 48.99 169.80
C GLU A 535 -104.18 48.29 170.69
N ALA A 536 -104.68 47.12 170.26
CA ALA A 536 -105.54 46.27 171.07
C ALA A 536 -104.83 45.78 172.34
N ARG A 537 -103.56 45.35 172.23
CA ARG A 537 -102.73 44.95 173.38
C ARG A 537 -102.49 46.12 174.34
N ALA A 538 -102.23 47.31 173.83
CA ALA A 538 -102.04 48.52 174.63
C ALA A 538 -103.31 48.89 175.41
N ARG A 539 -104.49 48.83 174.78
CA ARG A 539 -105.78 49.04 175.44
C ARG A 539 -106.05 47.97 176.51
N GLN A 540 -105.83 46.70 176.20
CA GLN A 540 -106.01 45.60 177.15
C GLN A 540 -105.11 45.72 178.39
N ILE A 541 -103.84 46.12 178.19
CA ILE A 541 -102.91 46.37 179.31
C ILE A 541 -103.40 47.53 180.16
N ASN A 542 -103.86 48.63 179.54
CA ASN A 542 -104.42 49.78 180.27
C ASN A 542 -105.69 49.42 181.05
N GLU A 543 -106.60 48.65 180.47
CA GLU A 543 -107.82 48.16 181.13
C GLU A 543 -107.46 47.31 182.36
N SER A 544 -106.53 46.35 182.21
CA SER A 544 -106.07 45.48 183.30
C SER A 544 -105.36 46.26 184.42
N LEU A 545 -104.61 47.31 184.09
CA LEU A 545 -103.98 48.20 185.08
C LEU A 545 -105.02 49.06 185.81
N LEU A 546 -106.01 49.60 185.11
CA LEU A 546 -107.11 50.36 185.71
C LEU A 546 -107.98 49.50 186.63
N GLU A 547 -108.26 48.27 186.22
CA GLU A 547 -109.01 47.30 187.01
C GLU A 547 -108.26 46.89 188.27
N ARG A 548 -106.97 46.52 188.16
CA ARG A 548 -106.10 46.27 189.32
C ARG A 548 -106.00 47.48 190.25
N THR A 549 -105.94 48.69 189.71
CA THR A 549 -105.90 49.92 190.53
C THR A 549 -107.23 50.14 191.27
N ARG A 550 -108.38 49.85 190.63
CA ARG A 550 -109.71 49.90 191.28
C ARG A 550 -109.89 48.80 192.33
N GLU A 551 -109.43 47.58 192.08
CA GLU A 551 -109.46 46.49 193.07
C GLU A 551 -108.62 46.83 194.30
N ILE A 552 -107.40 47.37 194.11
CA ILE A 552 -106.54 47.82 195.22
C ILE A 552 -107.19 48.97 195.99
N ALA A 553 -107.77 49.95 195.30
CA ALA A 553 -108.50 51.06 195.94
C ALA A 553 -109.72 50.54 196.73
N GLY A 554 -110.47 49.59 196.15
CA GLY A 554 -111.61 48.91 196.77
C GLY A 554 -111.21 48.18 198.06
N ALA A 555 -110.16 47.38 198.02
CA ALA A 555 -109.62 46.67 199.19
C ALA A 555 -109.21 47.64 200.32
N PHE A 556 -108.67 48.81 199.98
CA PHE A 556 -108.30 49.86 200.94
C PHE A 556 -109.52 50.52 201.60
N THR A 557 -110.59 50.79 200.84
CA THR A 557 -111.85 51.32 201.38
C THR A 557 -112.57 50.33 202.27
N THR A 558 -112.65 49.06 201.87
CA THR A 558 -113.29 48.00 202.67
C THR A 558 -112.54 47.79 203.98
N GLY A 559 -111.19 47.74 203.95
CA GLY A 559 -110.39 47.66 205.18
C GLY A 559 -110.59 48.86 206.11
N ARG A 560 -110.80 50.06 205.57
CA ARG A 560 -111.08 51.26 206.37
C ARG A 560 -112.46 51.20 207.05
N GLU A 561 -113.49 50.71 206.35
CA GLU A 561 -114.84 50.55 206.91
C GLU A 561 -114.90 49.43 207.95
N GLU A 562 -114.21 48.31 207.71
CA GLU A 562 -114.14 47.18 208.65
C GLU A 562 -113.45 47.59 209.97
N VAL A 563 -112.36 48.35 209.90
CA VAL A 563 -111.71 48.94 211.07
C VAL A 563 -112.62 49.95 211.79
N SER A 564 -113.37 50.75 211.05
CA SER A 564 -114.32 51.71 211.64
C SER A 564 -115.51 51.03 212.32
N ALA A 565 -116.00 49.92 211.76
CA ALA A 565 -117.11 49.14 212.32
C ALA A 565 -116.70 48.44 213.64
N VAL A 566 -115.48 47.90 213.72
CA VAL A 566 -114.95 47.30 214.97
C VAL A 566 -114.82 48.34 216.09
N ILE A 567 -114.42 49.57 215.75
CA ILE A 567 -114.33 50.67 216.72
C ILE A 567 -115.71 51.07 217.26
N GLU A 568 -116.72 51.17 216.40
CA GLU A 568 -118.07 51.57 216.82
C GLU A 568 -118.78 50.47 217.62
N GLN A 569 -118.52 49.20 217.28
CA GLN A 569 -118.99 48.05 218.06
C GLN A 569 -118.36 48.01 219.46
N GLY A 570 -117.08 48.37 219.59
CA GLY A 570 -116.43 48.56 220.89
C GLY A 570 -117.07 49.68 221.70
N LYS A 571 -117.47 50.77 221.04
CA LYS A 571 -118.09 51.94 221.67
C LYS A 571 -119.51 51.66 222.18
N ALA A 572 -120.31 50.93 221.40
CA ALA A 572 -121.66 50.54 221.80
C ALA A 572 -121.66 49.60 223.01
N ARG A 573 -120.73 48.63 223.02
CA ARG A 573 -120.63 47.65 224.12
C ARG A 573 -120.21 48.29 225.45
N ILE A 574 -119.32 49.29 225.41
CA ILE A 574 -118.96 50.08 226.60
C ILE A 574 -120.16 50.92 227.08
N GLY A 575 -120.98 51.44 226.16
CA GLY A 575 -122.18 52.21 226.50
C GLY A 575 -123.26 51.38 227.19
N GLU A 576 -123.43 50.13 226.77
CA GLU A 576 -124.42 49.20 227.35
C GLU A 576 -124.05 48.78 228.77
N ASP A 577 -122.77 48.52 229.03
CA ASP A 577 -122.26 48.21 230.38
C ASP A 577 -122.36 49.43 231.33
N LEU A 578 -122.28 50.66 230.81
CA LEU A 578 -122.46 51.88 231.63
C LEU A 578 -123.93 52.14 231.97
N ALA A 579 -124.86 51.85 231.06
CA ALA A 579 -126.30 52.09 231.25
C ALA A 579 -126.95 51.09 232.21
N THR A 580 -126.45 49.85 232.24
CA THR A 580 -126.86 48.86 233.24
C THR A 580 -126.47 49.29 234.66
N LEU A 581 -125.34 49.99 234.82
CA LEU A 581 -124.94 50.57 236.11
C LEU A 581 -125.92 51.65 236.62
N VAL A 582 -126.52 52.44 235.71
CA VAL A 582 -127.41 53.57 236.06
C VAL A 582 -128.83 53.12 236.36
N THR A 583 -129.36 52.16 235.61
CA THR A 583 -130.78 51.78 235.70
C THR A 583 -131.08 50.98 236.97
N SER A 584 -130.10 50.22 237.49
CA SER A 584 -130.24 49.51 238.78
C SER A 584 -130.41 50.46 239.98
N THR A 585 -130.07 51.74 239.85
CA THR A 585 -130.04 52.68 240.99
C THR A 585 -131.36 53.43 241.18
N SER A 586 -132.25 53.50 240.17
CA SER A 586 -133.30 54.53 240.16
C SER A 586 -134.71 54.12 240.56
N SER A 587 -135.05 52.83 240.77
CA SER A 587 -136.46 52.44 240.99
C SER A 587 -136.77 51.73 242.31
N MET A 588 -135.87 51.81 243.31
CA MET A 588 -136.18 51.35 244.68
C MET A 588 -136.35 52.48 245.71
N LEU A 589 -136.35 53.75 245.27
CA LEU A 589 -136.97 54.89 245.96
C LEU A 589 -138.30 55.18 245.30
#